data_AF-A0A512AZU7-F1
#
_entry.id   AF-A0A512AZU7-F1
#
_cell.length_a   1.000
_cell.length_b   1.000
_cell.length_c   1.000
_cell.angle_alpha   90.00
_cell.angle_beta   90.00
_cell.angle_gamma   90.00
#
_symmetry.space_group_name_H-M   'P 1'
#
loop_
_entity.id
_entity.type
_entity.pdbx_description
1 polymer ?
#
loop_
_entity_poly.entity_id
_entity_poly.type
_entity_poly.pdbx_seq_one_letter_code
_entity_poly.pdbx_strand_id
1 'polypeptide(L)'
;MKLELNDLTDEQLQALLKVQDQNFYNHKGFDISTPGTGVTTISQGLVKFYYFDKFKPGIGKIKQSLIARFAFDPMTPKDTILKLFINEVYLGQHNGKEVKGFENAANAYLSKSFKELTWNEYLGLVAMIRSPNNLHYLKDKEVNQERVARIKKVLAGEYVPIDNSDWLYGQKVKL
;
A
#
# COMPACT_ATOMS: atom_id res chain seq x y z
N MET A 1 -6.13 -1.24 -18.27
CA MET A 1 -5.46 0.03 -18.64
C MET A 1 -4.41 0.33 -17.57
N LYS A 2 -3.29 1.00 -17.87
CA LYS A 2 -2.37 1.46 -16.83
C LYS A 2 -2.81 2.83 -16.34
N LEU A 3 -2.79 3.04 -15.03
CA LEU A 3 -3.10 4.32 -14.40
C LEU A 3 -1.93 5.28 -14.49
N GLU A 4 -2.26 6.55 -14.72
CA GLU A 4 -1.36 7.69 -14.55
C GLU A 4 -1.57 8.29 -13.14
N LEU A 5 -0.59 9.07 -12.65
CA LEU A 5 -0.72 9.68 -11.31
C LEU A 5 -1.88 10.67 -11.24
N ASN A 6 -2.18 11.38 -12.33
CA ASN A 6 -3.29 12.31 -12.43
C ASN A 6 -4.67 11.63 -12.54
N ASP A 7 -4.71 10.29 -12.61
CA ASP A 7 -5.97 9.55 -12.45
C ASP A 7 -6.39 9.46 -10.98
N LEU A 8 -5.47 9.68 -10.03
CA LEU A 8 -5.79 9.82 -8.61
C LEU A 8 -6.16 11.27 -8.33
N THR A 9 -7.26 11.46 -7.60
CA THR A 9 -7.53 12.75 -6.94
C THR A 9 -6.48 13.05 -5.87
N ASP A 10 -6.30 14.33 -5.53
CA ASP A 10 -5.39 14.73 -4.45
C ASP A 10 -5.73 14.01 -3.14
N GLU A 11 -7.01 13.86 -2.81
CA GLU A 11 -7.46 13.16 -1.62
C GLU A 11 -7.05 11.67 -1.62
N GLN A 12 -7.22 10.98 -2.74
CA GLN A 12 -6.77 9.59 -2.91
C GLN A 12 -5.26 9.47 -2.75
N LEU A 13 -4.50 10.34 -3.43
CA LEU A 13 -3.05 10.35 -3.34
C LEU A 13 -2.58 10.57 -1.90
N GLN A 14 -3.14 11.58 -1.20
CA GLN A 14 -2.78 11.87 0.18
C GLN A 14 -3.14 10.72 1.12
N ALA A 15 -4.30 10.07 0.94
CA ALA A 15 -4.66 8.92 1.77
C ALA A 15 -3.75 7.72 1.53
N LEU A 16 -3.38 7.44 0.28
CA LEU A 16 -2.44 6.36 -0.03
C LEU A 16 -1.11 6.57 0.69
N LEU A 17 -0.54 7.77 0.56
CA LEU A 17 0.72 8.12 1.20
C LEU A 17 0.58 8.08 2.72
N LYS A 18 -0.47 8.69 3.28
CA LYS A 18 -0.70 8.70 4.73
C LYS A 18 -0.76 7.28 5.32
N VAL A 19 -1.38 6.34 4.61
CA VAL A 19 -1.54 4.96 5.09
C VAL A 19 -0.31 4.10 4.83
N GLN A 20 0.32 4.22 3.67
CA GLN A 20 1.41 3.33 3.28
C GLN A 20 2.79 3.87 3.60
N ASP A 21 3.01 5.17 3.39
CA ASP A 21 4.34 5.77 3.36
C ASP A 21 4.28 7.31 3.47
N GLN A 22 3.92 7.82 4.65
CA GLN A 22 3.58 9.25 4.83
C GLN A 22 4.77 10.17 4.49
N ASN A 23 6.00 9.70 4.65
CA ASN A 23 7.21 10.48 4.39
C ASN A 23 7.83 10.18 3.00
N PHE A 24 7.05 9.59 2.09
CA PHE A 24 7.53 9.03 0.82
C PHE A 24 8.46 9.95 0.03
N TYR A 25 8.07 11.21 -0.14
CA TYR A 25 8.82 12.17 -0.95
C TYR A 25 10.13 12.63 -0.30
N ASN A 26 10.26 12.51 1.03
CA ASN A 26 11.43 13.03 1.74
C ASN A 26 12.45 11.93 2.07
N HIS A 27 11.99 10.69 2.29
CA HIS A 27 12.90 9.59 2.58
C HIS A 27 13.61 9.11 1.31
N LYS A 28 14.74 8.41 1.48
CA LYS A 28 15.53 7.87 0.36
C LYS A 28 15.40 6.35 0.32
N GLY A 29 14.29 5.80 -0.15
CA GLY A 29 14.07 4.35 -0.29
C GLY A 29 13.63 3.55 0.94
N PHE A 30 13.82 4.02 2.18
CA PHE A 30 13.16 3.46 3.36
C PHE A 30 12.94 4.52 4.45
N ASP A 31 12.00 4.27 5.36
CA ASP A 31 11.70 5.10 6.53
C ASP A 31 11.45 4.20 7.75
N ILE A 32 12.04 4.59 8.89
CA ILE A 32 11.89 3.92 10.20
C ILE A 32 11.37 4.86 11.28
N SER A 33 11.25 6.15 10.96
CA SER A 33 10.99 7.23 11.91
C SER A 33 9.52 7.65 11.95
N THR A 34 8.75 7.38 10.88
CA THR A 34 7.35 7.79 10.80
C THR A 34 6.42 6.75 11.43
N PRO A 35 5.61 7.12 12.43
CA PRO A 35 4.62 6.22 13.03
C PRO A 35 3.50 5.83 12.06
N GLY A 36 2.93 4.63 12.27
CA GLY A 36 1.75 4.15 11.55
C GLY A 36 1.97 3.69 10.11
N THR A 37 3.13 3.98 9.51
CA THR A 37 3.47 3.59 8.14
C THR A 37 4.11 2.21 8.07
N GLY A 38 4.21 1.44 9.16
CA GLY A 38 4.83 0.11 9.11
C GLY A 38 6.33 0.12 8.86
N VAL A 39 6.85 -1.08 8.63
CA VAL A 39 8.30 -1.33 8.42
C VAL A 39 8.67 -1.49 6.93
N THR A 40 7.73 -1.22 6.02
CA THR A 40 7.94 -1.37 4.56
C THR A 40 7.35 -0.18 3.82
N THR A 41 8.23 0.60 3.19
CA THR A 41 7.91 1.72 2.30
C THR A 41 7.44 1.26 0.92
N ILE A 42 6.90 2.19 0.13
CA ILE A 42 6.52 1.97 -1.27
C ILE A 42 7.73 1.49 -2.08
N SER A 43 8.88 2.16 -1.94
CA SER A 43 10.13 1.79 -2.63
C SER A 43 10.57 0.36 -2.27
N GLN A 44 10.55 -0.02 -0.99
CA GLN A 44 10.87 -1.38 -0.56
C GLN A 44 9.86 -2.42 -1.09
N GLY A 45 8.58 -2.07 -1.16
CA GLY A 45 7.52 -2.91 -1.72
C GLY A 45 7.77 -3.26 -3.19
N LEU A 46 8.12 -2.28 -4.00
CA LEU A 46 8.48 -2.49 -5.41
C LEU A 46 9.80 -3.25 -5.57
N VAL A 47 10.81 -2.95 -4.75
CA VAL A 47 12.07 -3.71 -4.77
C VAL A 47 11.82 -5.18 -4.45
N LYS A 48 10.94 -5.49 -3.48
CA LYS A 48 10.53 -6.87 -3.18
C LYS A 48 10.01 -7.59 -4.42
N PHE A 49 9.25 -6.88 -5.25
CA PHE A 49 8.57 -7.43 -6.40
C PHE A 49 9.53 -7.63 -7.60
N TYR A 50 10.38 -6.63 -7.89
CA TYR A 50 11.24 -6.68 -9.08
C TYR A 50 12.56 -7.42 -8.88
N TYR A 51 13.10 -7.47 -7.66
CA TYR A 51 14.46 -7.97 -7.41
C TYR A 51 14.50 -9.32 -6.69
N PHE A 52 13.35 -9.91 -6.36
CA PHE A 52 13.30 -11.18 -5.63
C PHE A 52 12.25 -12.12 -6.24
N ASP A 53 12.70 -13.25 -6.78
CA ASP A 53 11.80 -14.32 -7.23
C ASP A 53 11.03 -14.94 -6.05
N LYS A 54 11.70 -15.09 -4.91
CA LYS A 54 11.14 -15.58 -3.65
C LYS A 54 11.71 -14.79 -2.48
N PHE A 55 10.95 -13.82 -1.97
CA PHE A 55 11.37 -13.03 -0.83
C PHE A 55 11.21 -13.83 0.48
N LYS A 56 12.29 -13.92 1.27
CA LYS A 56 12.27 -14.41 2.66
C LYS A 56 12.75 -13.31 3.61
N PRO A 57 11.97 -12.96 4.66
CA PRO A 57 12.41 -12.01 5.68
C PRO A 57 13.72 -12.44 6.37
N GLY A 58 14.41 -11.49 7.01
CA GLY A 58 15.76 -11.69 7.57
C GLY A 58 16.83 -11.01 6.70
N ILE A 59 17.84 -11.75 6.24
CA ILE A 59 18.89 -11.21 5.35
C ILE A 59 18.27 -10.62 4.06
N GLY A 60 17.18 -11.20 3.55
CA GLY A 60 16.45 -10.67 2.40
C GLY A 60 15.90 -9.26 2.64
N LYS A 61 15.45 -8.96 3.86
CA LYS A 61 14.98 -7.62 4.24
C LYS A 61 16.11 -6.59 4.24
N ILE A 62 17.31 -6.98 4.70
CA ILE A 62 18.50 -6.12 4.64
C ILE A 62 18.84 -5.82 3.18
N LYS A 63 18.94 -6.85 2.32
CA LYS A 63 19.20 -6.69 0.88
C LYS A 63 18.15 -5.78 0.22
N GLN A 64 16.87 -5.98 0.52
CA GLN A 64 15.79 -5.13 0.03
C GLN A 64 16.00 -3.66 0.39
N SER A 65 16.28 -3.37 1.67
CA SER A 65 16.50 -1.99 2.13
C SER A 65 17.72 -1.35 1.46
N LEU A 66 18.81 -2.10 1.28
CA LEU A 66 20.00 -1.61 0.58
C LEU A 66 19.72 -1.32 -0.90
N ILE A 67 19.05 -2.22 -1.61
CA ILE A 67 18.67 -2.01 -3.01
C ILE A 67 17.72 -0.81 -3.12
N ALA A 68 16.73 -0.70 -2.23
CA ALA A 68 15.82 0.45 -2.21
C ALA A 68 16.57 1.76 -2.00
N ARG A 69 17.49 1.82 -1.02
CA ARG A 69 18.23 3.03 -0.64
C ARG A 69 19.27 3.49 -1.66
N PHE A 70 19.99 2.55 -2.25
CA PHE A 70 21.23 2.82 -2.98
C PHE A 70 21.15 2.57 -4.48
N ALA A 71 20.13 1.85 -4.96
CA ALA A 71 19.93 1.61 -6.38
C ALA A 71 18.57 2.16 -6.85
N PHE A 72 17.47 1.63 -6.31
CA PHE A 72 16.14 1.89 -6.86
C PHE A 72 15.68 3.34 -6.68
N ASP A 73 15.62 3.84 -5.44
CA ASP A 73 15.15 5.20 -5.13
C ASP A 73 16.03 6.32 -5.72
N PRO A 74 17.39 6.25 -5.68
CA PRO A 74 18.22 7.31 -6.27
C PRO A 74 18.22 7.33 -7.81
N MET A 75 17.88 6.23 -8.48
CA MET A 75 17.85 6.14 -9.94
C MET A 75 16.45 6.37 -10.53
N THR A 76 15.41 6.45 -9.68
CA THR A 76 14.01 6.51 -10.13
C THR A 76 13.31 7.71 -9.52
N PRO A 77 12.75 8.64 -10.33
CA PRO A 77 11.97 9.76 -9.79
C PRO A 77 10.81 9.29 -8.91
N LYS A 78 10.51 10.01 -7.82
CA LYS A 78 9.46 9.64 -6.85
C LYS A 78 8.11 9.40 -7.52
N ASP A 79 7.74 10.25 -8.46
CA ASP A 79 6.50 10.11 -9.23
C ASP A 79 6.47 8.83 -10.08
N THR A 80 7.62 8.46 -10.66
CA THR A 80 7.74 7.19 -11.40
C THR A 80 7.61 5.99 -10.47
N ILE A 81 8.25 6.04 -9.28
CA ILE A 81 8.10 5.00 -8.25
C ILE A 81 6.62 4.86 -7.86
N LEU A 82 5.94 5.98 -7.61
CA LEU A 82 4.54 5.94 -7.19
C LEU A 82 3.62 5.45 -8.31
N LYS A 83 3.87 5.85 -9.56
CA LYS A 83 3.15 5.35 -10.75
C LYS A 83 3.32 3.84 -10.90
N LEU A 84 4.53 3.32 -10.73
CA LEU A 84 4.78 1.88 -10.73
C LEU A 84 4.00 1.21 -9.60
N PHE A 85 4.03 1.78 -8.40
CA PHE A 85 3.34 1.22 -7.24
C PHE A 85 1.84 1.07 -7.45
N ILE A 86 1.13 2.11 -7.90
CA ILE A 86 -0.33 2.05 -8.10
C ILE A 86 -0.74 1.04 -9.18
N ASN A 87 0.16 0.69 -10.09
CA ASN A 87 -0.08 -0.26 -11.17
C ASN A 87 0.36 -1.69 -10.85
N GLU A 88 1.27 -1.89 -9.88
CA GLU A 88 1.94 -3.17 -9.68
C GLU A 88 1.77 -3.72 -8.26
N VAL A 89 1.23 -2.94 -7.33
CA VAL A 89 0.98 -3.38 -5.96
C VAL A 89 0.06 -4.61 -5.95
N TYR A 90 0.51 -5.67 -5.29
CA TYR A 90 -0.27 -6.90 -5.15
C TYR A 90 -1.45 -6.68 -4.19
N LEU A 91 -2.65 -6.96 -4.68
CA LEU A 91 -3.91 -6.77 -3.97
C LEU A 91 -4.67 -8.10 -3.81
N GLY A 92 -3.98 -9.24 -3.81
CA GLY A 92 -4.60 -10.54 -3.55
C GLY A 92 -4.86 -11.33 -4.83
N GLN A 93 -5.78 -12.30 -4.74
CA GLN A 93 -6.11 -13.19 -5.86
C GLN A 93 -7.58 -13.16 -6.19
N HIS A 94 -7.89 -13.26 -7.48
CA HIS A 94 -9.24 -13.46 -7.99
C HIS A 94 -9.22 -14.64 -8.97
N ASN A 95 -10.10 -15.63 -8.79
CA ASN A 95 -10.20 -16.81 -9.66
C ASN A 95 -8.84 -17.50 -9.93
N GLY A 96 -8.02 -17.65 -8.89
CA GLY A 96 -6.71 -18.32 -8.97
C GLY A 96 -5.61 -17.50 -9.65
N LYS A 97 -5.85 -16.23 -10.00
CA LYS A 97 -4.86 -15.33 -10.58
C LYS A 97 -4.52 -14.19 -9.61
N GLU A 98 -3.26 -13.79 -9.60
CA GLU A 98 -2.83 -12.59 -8.87
C GLU A 98 -3.47 -11.34 -9.47
N VAL A 99 -3.92 -10.45 -8.60
CA VAL A 99 -4.45 -9.13 -8.97
C VAL A 99 -3.43 -8.09 -8.51
N LYS A 100 -2.86 -7.36 -9.47
CA LYS A 100 -1.86 -6.31 -9.25
C LYS A 100 -2.36 -5.00 -9.82
N GLY A 101 -2.15 -3.92 -9.06
CA GLY A 101 -2.57 -2.58 -9.42
C GLY A 101 -4.04 -2.29 -9.15
N PHE A 102 -4.33 -1.01 -8.89
CA PHE A 102 -5.66 -0.56 -8.47
C PHE A 102 -6.72 -0.73 -9.57
N GLU A 103 -6.40 -0.45 -10.84
CA GLU A 103 -7.34 -0.63 -11.95
C GLU A 103 -7.79 -2.10 -12.08
N ASN A 104 -6.85 -3.04 -12.01
CA ASN A 104 -7.19 -4.45 -12.12
C ASN A 104 -7.98 -4.93 -10.90
N ALA A 105 -7.67 -4.41 -9.71
CA ALA A 105 -8.42 -4.72 -8.49
C ALA A 105 -9.84 -4.14 -8.49
N ALA A 106 -10.02 -2.92 -9.01
CA ALA A 106 -11.35 -2.33 -9.21
C ALA A 106 -12.21 -3.21 -10.14
N ASN A 107 -11.64 -3.59 -11.29
CA ASN A 107 -12.34 -4.45 -12.24
C ASN A 107 -12.64 -5.83 -11.65
N ALA A 108 -11.65 -6.46 -11.02
CA ALA A 108 -11.79 -7.81 -10.48
C ALA A 108 -12.77 -7.87 -9.29
N TYR A 109 -12.64 -6.96 -8.30
CA TYR A 109 -13.38 -7.07 -7.04
C TYR A 109 -14.69 -6.30 -7.02
N LEU A 110 -14.83 -5.29 -7.88
CA LEU A 110 -15.96 -4.35 -7.84
C LEU A 110 -16.69 -4.25 -9.18
N SER A 111 -16.16 -4.87 -10.24
CA SER A 111 -16.69 -4.73 -11.61
C SER A 111 -16.82 -3.26 -12.05
N LYS A 112 -15.84 -2.43 -11.67
CA LYS A 112 -15.77 -1.00 -11.94
C LYS A 112 -14.40 -0.62 -12.50
N SER A 113 -14.33 0.46 -13.27
CA SER A 113 -13.04 1.13 -13.53
C SER A 113 -12.56 1.89 -12.28
N PHE A 114 -11.26 2.17 -12.17
CA PHE A 114 -10.71 2.89 -11.01
C PHE A 114 -11.39 4.25 -10.79
N LYS A 115 -11.74 4.95 -11.86
CA LYS A 115 -12.34 6.29 -11.82
C LYS A 115 -13.78 6.29 -11.29
N GLU A 116 -14.45 5.14 -11.27
CA GLU A 116 -15.82 4.97 -10.78
C GLU A 116 -15.87 4.52 -9.32
N LEU A 117 -14.70 4.31 -8.69
CA LEU A 117 -14.64 3.92 -7.31
C LEU A 117 -15.15 5.04 -6.40
N THR A 118 -16.05 4.68 -5.50
CA THR A 118 -16.37 5.54 -4.36
C THR A 118 -15.17 5.62 -3.42
N TRP A 119 -15.16 6.65 -2.57
CA TRP A 119 -14.11 6.83 -1.57
C TRP A 119 -13.90 5.60 -0.68
N ASN A 120 -14.99 4.95 -0.25
CA ASN A 120 -14.92 3.77 0.59
C ASN A 120 -14.33 2.55 -0.14
N GLU A 121 -14.67 2.38 -1.41
CA GLU A 121 -14.13 1.29 -2.22
C GLU A 121 -12.64 1.49 -2.48
N TYR A 122 -12.22 2.72 -2.78
CA TYR A 122 -10.81 3.09 -2.89
C TYR A 122 -10.05 2.77 -1.59
N LEU A 123 -10.54 3.24 -0.44
CA LEU A 123 -9.93 2.94 0.86
C LEU A 123 -9.94 1.43 1.16
N GLY A 124 -10.94 0.70 0.69
CA GLY A 124 -10.99 -0.76 0.78
C GLY A 124 -9.82 -1.44 0.06
N LEU A 125 -9.47 -0.96 -1.14
CA LEU A 125 -8.27 -1.43 -1.85
C LEU A 125 -6.98 -0.98 -1.16
N VAL A 126 -6.91 0.25 -0.65
CA VAL A 126 -5.75 0.74 0.12
C VAL A 126 -5.51 -0.10 1.39
N ALA A 127 -6.58 -0.48 2.08
CA ALA A 127 -6.54 -1.33 3.27
C ALA A 127 -5.88 -2.69 2.96
N MET A 128 -6.13 -3.25 1.78
CA MET A 128 -5.61 -4.55 1.37
C MET A 128 -4.08 -4.58 1.24
N ILE A 129 -3.44 -3.50 0.81
CA ILE A 129 -1.99 -3.46 0.49
C ILE A 129 -1.12 -4.11 1.57
N ARG A 130 -1.45 -3.90 2.85
CA ARG A 130 -0.67 -4.43 3.99
C ARG A 130 -0.79 -5.93 4.16
N SER A 131 -2.00 -6.46 3.98
CA SER A 131 -2.29 -7.88 4.12
C SER A 131 -3.35 -8.29 3.10
N PRO A 132 -2.99 -8.44 1.82
CA PRO A 132 -3.97 -8.55 0.74
C PRO A 132 -4.89 -9.77 0.86
N ASN A 133 -4.41 -10.82 1.53
CA ASN A 133 -5.20 -12.04 1.75
C ASN A 133 -6.12 -11.94 2.97
N ASN A 134 -5.71 -11.29 4.07
CA ASN A 134 -6.51 -11.23 5.31
C ASN A 134 -7.45 -10.01 5.37
N LEU A 135 -7.15 -8.99 4.56
CA LEU A 135 -7.97 -7.78 4.43
C LEU A 135 -8.72 -7.80 3.10
N HIS A 136 -8.88 -8.97 2.49
CA HIS A 136 -9.36 -9.09 1.12
C HIS A 136 -10.79 -8.59 0.99
N TYR A 137 -11.03 -7.64 0.09
CA TYR A 137 -12.31 -6.93 -0.05
C TYR A 137 -13.53 -7.87 -0.19
N LEU A 138 -13.39 -8.93 -0.99
CA LEU A 138 -14.46 -9.91 -1.21
C LEU A 138 -14.60 -11.01 -0.15
N LYS A 139 -13.50 -11.40 0.53
CA LYS A 139 -13.50 -12.58 1.41
C LYS A 139 -13.74 -12.19 2.86
N ASP A 140 -13.08 -11.12 3.31
CA ASP A 140 -13.07 -10.66 4.70
C ASP A 140 -13.64 -9.24 4.76
N LYS A 141 -14.85 -9.07 4.20
CA LYS A 141 -15.46 -7.75 4.00
C LYS A 141 -15.57 -6.95 5.30
N GLU A 142 -15.97 -7.61 6.39
CA GLU A 142 -16.10 -6.98 7.71
C GLU A 142 -14.74 -6.49 8.23
N VAL A 143 -13.71 -7.32 8.15
CA VAL A 143 -12.34 -6.97 8.58
C VAL A 143 -11.77 -5.84 7.72
N ASN A 144 -12.03 -5.86 6.41
CA ASN A 144 -11.66 -4.78 5.50
C ASN A 144 -12.37 -3.47 5.89
N GLN A 145 -13.69 -3.51 6.14
CA GLN A 145 -14.49 -2.35 6.52
C GLN A 145 -14.07 -1.77 7.87
N GLU A 146 -13.76 -2.61 8.85
CA GLU A 146 -13.19 -2.16 10.12
C GLU A 146 -11.86 -1.44 9.91
N ARG A 147 -10.99 -1.99 9.04
CA ARG A 147 -9.72 -1.35 8.69
C ARG A 147 -9.94 0.00 7.99
N VAL A 148 -10.91 0.08 7.07
CA VAL A 148 -11.29 1.34 6.41
C VAL A 148 -11.78 2.37 7.43
N ALA A 149 -12.61 1.98 8.38
CA ALA A 149 -13.08 2.88 9.45
C ALA A 149 -11.90 3.43 10.27
N ARG A 150 -10.90 2.60 10.58
CA ARG A 150 -9.68 3.04 11.27
C ARG A 150 -8.82 3.97 10.42
N ILE A 151 -8.67 3.70 9.12
CA ILE A 151 -7.97 4.59 8.19
C ILE A 151 -8.64 5.97 8.20
N LYS A 152 -9.97 6.04 8.11
CA LYS A 152 -10.69 7.32 8.15
C LYS A 152 -10.42 8.12 9.42
N LYS A 153 -10.33 7.48 10.59
CA LYS A 153 -9.96 8.16 11.85
C LYS A 153 -8.57 8.80 11.76
N VAL A 154 -7.61 8.13 11.13
CA VAL A 154 -6.27 8.70 10.90
C VAL A 154 -6.31 9.86 9.90
N LEU A 155 -7.07 9.73 8.82
CA LEU A 155 -7.22 10.78 7.82
C LEU A 155 -7.93 12.03 8.40
N ALA A 156 -8.88 11.84 9.31
CA ALA A 156 -9.58 12.90 10.03
C ALA A 156 -8.76 13.50 11.20
N GLY A 157 -7.60 12.93 11.52
CA GLY A 157 -6.79 13.36 12.68
C GLY A 157 -7.35 12.93 14.04
N GLU A 158 -8.41 12.13 14.06
CA GLU A 158 -9.01 11.56 15.29
C GLU A 158 -8.16 10.45 15.92
N TYR A 159 -7.20 9.91 15.16
CA TYR A 159 -6.23 8.93 15.64
C TYR A 159 -4.83 9.26 15.14
N VAL A 160 -3.87 9.27 16.06
CA VAL A 160 -2.45 9.43 15.75
C VAL A 160 -1.72 8.13 16.11
N PRO A 161 -1.13 7.43 15.13
CA PRO A 161 -0.39 6.20 15.40
C PRO A 161 0.78 6.43 16.36
N ILE A 162 0.99 5.49 17.28
CA ILE A 162 1.94 5.66 18.39
C ILE A 162 3.39 5.39 17.93
N ASP A 163 3.56 4.34 17.13
CA ASP A 163 4.85 3.92 16.57
C ASP A 163 4.68 3.32 15.18
N ASN A 164 5.77 2.85 14.56
CA ASN A 164 5.73 2.27 13.23
C ASN A 164 4.96 0.93 13.16
N SER A 165 4.81 0.20 14.27
CA SER A 165 4.12 -1.08 14.34
C SER A 165 2.60 -0.92 14.43
N ASP A 166 2.13 0.25 14.84
CA ASP A 166 0.72 0.62 14.94
C ASP A 166 0.11 0.95 13.56
N TRP A 167 0.37 0.11 12.57
CA TRP A 167 -0.21 0.25 11.24
C TRP A 167 -1.68 -0.18 11.18
N LEU A 168 -2.17 -0.91 12.18
CA LEU A 168 -3.59 -1.25 12.30
C LEU A 168 -4.41 -0.12 12.93
N TYR A 169 -3.77 0.88 13.53
CA TYR A 169 -4.38 2.04 14.19
C TYR A 169 -5.22 1.64 15.42
N GLY A 170 -4.54 1.14 16.45
CA GLY A 170 -5.12 0.86 17.76
C GLY A 170 -5.69 -0.54 17.95
N GLN A 171 -5.56 -1.43 16.96
CA GLN A 171 -5.93 -2.85 17.09
C GLN A 171 -4.67 -3.72 17.21
N LYS A 172 -4.64 -4.61 18.22
CA LYS A 172 -3.62 -5.65 18.31
C LYS A 172 -3.90 -6.73 17.26
N VAL A 173 -2.88 -7.13 16.50
CA VAL A 173 -2.97 -8.31 15.62
C VAL A 173 -3.29 -9.51 16.51
N LYS A 174 -4.45 -10.16 16.33
CA LYS A 174 -4.60 -11.55 16.78
C LYS A 174 -3.79 -12.40 15.80
N LEU A 175 -2.54 -12.68 16.17
CA LEU A 175 -1.70 -13.67 15.49
C LEU A 175 -2.20 -15.07 15.83
#